data_AF-A0A9E3X9S7-F1
#
_entry.id   AF-A0A9E3X9S7-F1
#
_cell.length_a   1.000
_cell.length_b   1.000
_cell.length_c   1.000
_cell.angle_alpha   90.00
_cell.angle_beta   90.00
_cell.angle_gamma   90.00
#
_symmetry.space_group_name_H-M   'P 1'
#
loop_
_entity.id
_entity.type
_entity.pdbx_description
1 polymer ?
#
loop_
_entity_poly.entity_id
_entity_poly.type
_entity_poly.pdbx_seq_one_letter_code
_entity_poly.pdbx_strand_id
1 'polypeptide(L)'
;MGKRQKSATNTSRTGLLIVHGIGEQRQGETSEKLVKGLSRLYGSDVQVERGADNLPVTLTAAGQTVRIYEVYWADILSGERVANTFRWDLILSLGWFPWLNWKAGRLPRNLYSRTLVVLQTLLLLPITLLLYPIYLGARILAQFAGTIFRKSPPPEVEVDEDTALARLAARSRIYADRAAKEPTWVEEILDTFAGDVTNYMAALGDPQLLAGREDLQQAAVEIHQRFYAAVAAAEDDGCGEIQILAHSLGTVIAYHALTGLVLKPAANLPNVKTYQLASRLTRFYTIGSPLEKIRFFWPGTISEKRLDAFKVINEQAAAIPGAQPSESRIRWDNFHHAFDLVSGRLKRFDHWGKVTNHAIRGSGGMIRSHVIYESSPTFLEIISAGLFGTTRTLSQSLTTRTVNRLSSIGENLLLPLALLLLLIVGILMGLLTAFLPGYFISLPFRLLGWDAWVNTIQNFFAVIMLIVIAVQATFGVHKTAREMHRLWANRQQTR
;
A
#
# COMPACT_ATOMS: atom_id res chain seq x y z
N MET A 1 -25.63 54.76 -26.87
CA MET A 1 -24.86 54.09 -25.80
C MET A 1 -24.83 52.58 -26.08
N GLY A 2 -23.69 52.02 -26.49
CA GLY A 2 -23.56 50.58 -26.70
C GLY A 2 -23.47 49.83 -25.37
N LYS A 3 -24.35 48.85 -25.13
CA LYS A 3 -24.19 47.93 -23.99
C LYS A 3 -22.93 47.10 -24.23
N ARG A 4 -21.86 47.41 -23.50
CA ARG A 4 -20.63 46.62 -23.47
C ARG A 4 -21.00 45.23 -22.94
N GLN A 5 -21.16 44.24 -23.82
CA GLN A 5 -21.28 42.86 -23.41
C GLN A 5 -20.04 42.55 -22.56
N LYS A 6 -20.24 42.27 -21.27
CA LYS A 6 -19.20 41.61 -20.48
C LYS A 6 -18.99 40.27 -21.15
N SER A 7 -17.92 40.15 -21.94
CA SER A 7 -17.38 38.85 -22.34
C SER A 7 -17.30 38.03 -21.07
N ALA A 8 -18.05 36.93 -21.01
CA ALA A 8 -17.96 36.00 -19.91
C ALA A 8 -16.54 35.45 -19.97
N THR A 9 -15.67 35.94 -19.10
CA THR A 9 -14.31 35.44 -18.95
C THR A 9 -14.44 33.97 -18.63
N ASN A 10 -14.16 33.14 -19.63
CA ASN A 10 -14.36 31.70 -19.56
C ASN A 10 -13.29 31.13 -18.64
N THR A 11 -13.54 31.19 -17.34
CA THR A 11 -12.62 30.75 -16.30
C THR A 11 -12.42 29.25 -16.47
N SER A 12 -11.24 28.89 -16.99
CA SER A 12 -10.84 27.51 -17.24
C SER A 12 -11.12 26.66 -16.01
N ARG A 13 -11.98 25.65 -16.15
CA ARG A 13 -12.30 24.73 -15.05
C ARG A 13 -11.07 23.89 -14.72
N THR A 14 -10.87 23.64 -13.44
CA THR A 14 -9.86 22.70 -12.94
C THR A 14 -10.52 21.34 -12.67
N GLY A 15 -9.97 20.27 -13.23
CA GLY A 15 -10.32 18.90 -12.89
C GLY A 15 -9.35 18.36 -11.85
N LEU A 16 -9.85 17.86 -10.72
CA LEU A 16 -9.07 17.19 -9.68
C LEU A 16 -9.32 15.68 -9.74
N LEU A 17 -8.30 14.93 -10.16
CA LEU A 17 -8.31 13.47 -10.16
C LEU A 17 -7.80 12.95 -8.82
N ILE A 18 -8.68 12.31 -8.05
CA ILE A 18 -8.37 11.71 -6.76
C ILE A 18 -8.10 10.21 -6.96
N VAL A 19 -6.86 9.78 -6.78
CA VAL A 19 -6.42 8.39 -6.92
C VAL A 19 -6.26 7.76 -5.54
N HIS A 20 -7.03 6.71 -5.28
CA HIS A 20 -7.24 6.15 -3.93
C HIS A 20 -5.96 5.52 -3.34
N GLY A 21 -5.99 5.20 -2.05
CA GLY A 21 -4.94 4.43 -1.40
C GLY A 21 -5.18 2.93 -1.43
N ILE A 22 -4.37 2.20 -0.66
CA ILE A 22 -4.62 0.79 -0.34
C ILE A 22 -5.85 0.62 0.58
N GLY A 23 -6.40 -0.60 0.59
CA GLY A 23 -7.30 -1.08 1.63
C GLY A 23 -8.77 -0.87 1.32
N GLU A 24 -9.25 -1.44 0.22
CA GLU A 24 -10.68 -1.48 -0.18
C GLU A 24 -11.41 -0.12 -0.20
N GLN A 25 -10.67 0.98 -0.38
CA GLN A 25 -11.22 2.35 -0.31
C GLN A 25 -12.32 2.57 -1.37
N ARG A 26 -13.56 2.59 -0.92
CA ARG A 26 -14.75 2.70 -1.77
C ARG A 26 -14.83 4.08 -2.42
N GLN A 27 -15.54 4.14 -3.54
CA GLN A 27 -15.88 5.41 -4.21
C GLN A 27 -16.52 6.39 -3.20
N GLY A 28 -16.09 7.64 -3.22
CA GLY A 28 -16.49 8.70 -2.29
C GLY A 28 -15.59 8.83 -1.06
N GLU A 29 -14.92 7.77 -0.57
CA GLU A 29 -14.24 7.84 0.73
C GLU A 29 -13.08 8.83 0.78
N THR A 30 -12.34 8.97 -0.34
CA THR A 30 -11.19 9.87 -0.41
C THR A 30 -11.61 11.30 -0.70
N SER A 31 -12.60 11.52 -1.58
CA SER A 31 -13.19 12.84 -1.79
C SER A 31 -13.87 13.37 -0.52
N GLU A 32 -14.63 12.56 0.22
CA GLU A 32 -15.24 12.97 1.50
C GLU A 32 -14.19 13.41 2.53
N LYS A 33 -13.06 12.69 2.63
CA LYS A 33 -11.94 13.10 3.50
C LYS A 33 -11.42 14.48 3.07
N LEU A 34 -11.14 14.68 1.78
CA LEU A 34 -10.70 15.97 1.25
C LEU A 34 -11.72 17.10 1.52
N VAL A 35 -13.00 16.87 1.20
CA VAL A 35 -14.10 17.80 1.43
C VAL A 35 -14.19 18.18 2.90
N LYS A 36 -14.19 17.20 3.81
CA LYS A 36 -14.18 17.44 5.26
C LYS A 36 -12.98 18.27 5.72
N GLY A 37 -11.81 18.09 5.10
CA GLY A 37 -10.63 18.94 5.32
C GLY A 37 -10.83 20.37 4.84
N LEU A 38 -11.35 20.56 3.62
CA LEU A 38 -11.60 21.87 3.03
C LEU A 38 -12.74 22.63 3.72
N SER A 39 -13.82 21.95 4.13
CA SER A 39 -14.91 22.55 4.93
C SER A 39 -14.45 23.02 6.31
N ARG A 40 -13.44 22.37 6.92
CA ARG A 40 -12.80 22.90 8.13
C ARG A 40 -11.98 24.17 7.87
N LEU A 41 -11.44 24.33 6.66
CA LEU A 41 -10.60 25.46 6.27
C LEU A 41 -11.39 26.67 5.77
N TYR A 42 -12.48 26.43 5.04
CA TYR A 42 -13.32 27.45 4.41
C TYR A 42 -14.64 27.69 5.14
N GLY A 43 -15.08 26.79 6.04
CA GLY A 43 -16.38 26.89 6.69
C GLY A 43 -17.51 26.83 5.66
N SER A 44 -18.40 27.83 5.68
CA SER A 44 -19.46 28.02 4.68
C SER A 44 -18.97 28.55 3.33
N ASP A 45 -17.71 28.99 3.21
CA ASP A 45 -17.18 29.57 1.96
C ASP A 45 -16.85 28.51 0.90
N VAL A 46 -16.87 27.21 1.26
CA VAL A 46 -16.78 26.10 0.30
C VAL A 46 -18.15 25.49 0.08
N GLN A 47 -18.61 25.58 -1.17
CA GLN A 47 -19.83 24.94 -1.65
C GLN A 47 -19.47 23.59 -2.27
N VAL A 48 -20.25 22.57 -1.95
CA VAL A 48 -20.06 21.19 -2.42
C VAL A 48 -21.29 20.79 -3.22
N GLU A 49 -21.16 20.70 -4.55
CA GLU A 49 -22.16 20.09 -5.42
C GLU A 49 -22.00 18.57 -5.34
N ARG A 50 -23.12 17.86 -5.13
CA ARG A 50 -23.14 16.40 -5.00
C ARG A 50 -23.90 15.77 -6.16
N GLY A 51 -23.42 14.61 -6.61
CA GLY A 51 -24.03 13.80 -7.67
C GLY A 51 -25.31 13.10 -7.22
N ALA A 52 -25.93 12.35 -8.13
CA ALA A 52 -27.13 11.55 -7.85
C ALA A 52 -26.88 10.40 -6.85
N ASP A 53 -25.63 9.95 -6.77
CA ASP A 53 -25.07 9.02 -5.78
C ASP A 53 -24.70 9.69 -4.44
N ASN A 54 -25.03 10.98 -4.29
CA ASN A 54 -24.63 11.85 -3.19
C ASN A 54 -23.10 12.05 -3.05
N LEU A 55 -22.28 11.68 -4.04
CA LEU A 55 -20.82 11.88 -3.97
C LEU A 55 -20.40 13.31 -4.33
N PRO A 56 -19.27 13.85 -3.82
CA PRO A 56 -18.78 15.17 -4.20
C PRO A 56 -18.36 15.22 -5.68
N VAL A 57 -19.03 16.04 -6.49
CA VAL A 57 -18.74 16.22 -7.93
C VAL A 57 -18.09 17.57 -8.22
N THR A 58 -18.47 18.62 -7.48
CA THR A 58 -17.88 19.96 -7.67
C THR A 58 -17.60 20.64 -6.33
N LEU A 59 -16.44 21.27 -6.21
CA LEU A 59 -16.11 22.19 -5.12
C LEU A 59 -16.01 23.61 -5.66
N THR A 60 -16.70 24.56 -5.03
CA THR A 60 -16.53 25.99 -5.33
C THR A 60 -16.11 26.74 -4.07
N ALA A 61 -14.96 27.39 -4.12
CA ALA A 61 -14.45 28.24 -3.05
C ALA A 61 -13.59 29.38 -3.63
N ALA A 62 -13.56 30.54 -2.97
CA ALA A 62 -12.81 31.72 -3.41
C ALA A 62 -13.05 32.14 -4.89
N GLY A 63 -14.26 31.88 -5.42
CA GLY A 63 -14.62 32.17 -6.81
C GLY A 63 -14.04 31.22 -7.86
N GLN A 64 -13.38 30.14 -7.44
CA GLN A 64 -12.88 29.08 -8.31
C GLN A 64 -13.74 27.82 -8.16
N THR A 65 -13.91 27.09 -9.26
CA THR A 65 -14.72 25.88 -9.35
C THR A 65 -13.86 24.71 -9.82
N VAL A 66 -13.84 23.63 -9.03
CA VAL A 66 -13.07 22.42 -9.25
C VAL A 66 -14.03 21.24 -9.43
N ARG A 67 -13.93 20.50 -10.53
CA ARG A 67 -14.63 19.22 -10.73
C ARG A 67 -13.80 18.08 -10.14
N ILE A 68 -14.44 17.14 -9.45
CA ILE A 68 -13.79 15.96 -8.85
C ILE A 68 -14.03 14.74 -9.74
N TYR A 69 -12.98 13.97 -9.95
CA TYR A 69 -13.02 12.65 -10.59
C TYR A 69 -12.27 11.66 -9.70
N GLU A 70 -12.80 10.46 -9.49
CA GLU A 70 -12.15 9.44 -8.67
C GLU A 70 -11.59 8.29 -9.51
N VAL A 71 -10.43 7.78 -9.07
CA VAL A 71 -9.81 6.56 -9.57
C VAL A 71 -9.70 5.60 -8.39
N TYR A 72 -10.69 4.73 -8.28
CA TYR A 72 -10.82 3.70 -7.25
C TYR A 72 -10.84 2.30 -7.87
N TRP A 73 -10.49 1.30 -7.07
CA TRP A 73 -10.35 -0.10 -7.53
C TRP A 73 -10.69 -1.12 -6.45
N ALA A 74 -11.42 -0.72 -5.40
CA ALA A 74 -11.86 -1.64 -4.35
C ALA A 74 -12.48 -2.90 -4.97
N ASP A 75 -13.45 -2.78 -5.88
CA ASP A 75 -14.08 -3.90 -6.59
C ASP A 75 -13.16 -4.73 -7.52
N ILE A 76 -11.95 -4.24 -7.81
CA ILE A 76 -10.92 -5.00 -8.53
C ILE A 76 -10.05 -5.81 -7.55
N LEU A 77 -9.72 -5.24 -6.39
CA LEU A 77 -8.83 -5.80 -5.38
C LEU A 77 -9.50 -5.89 -3.98
N SER A 78 -10.71 -6.44 -3.89
CA SER A 78 -11.44 -6.66 -2.61
C SER A 78 -12.08 -8.04 -2.53
N GLY A 79 -12.46 -8.41 -1.30
CA GLY A 79 -13.26 -9.59 -1.00
C GLY A 79 -12.65 -10.89 -1.54
N GLU A 80 -13.48 -11.76 -2.12
CA GLU A 80 -13.08 -13.08 -2.61
C GLU A 80 -11.97 -13.03 -3.68
N ARG A 81 -11.83 -11.91 -4.42
CA ARG A 81 -10.73 -11.73 -5.39
C ARG A 81 -9.38 -11.53 -4.72
N VAL A 82 -9.30 -11.06 -3.47
CA VAL A 82 -8.00 -10.92 -2.76
C VAL A 82 -7.82 -11.86 -1.58
N ALA A 83 -8.86 -12.61 -1.19
CA ALA A 83 -8.76 -13.65 -0.17
C ALA A 83 -7.62 -14.65 -0.44
N ASN A 84 -6.75 -14.84 0.55
CA ASN A 84 -5.58 -15.71 0.52
C ASN A 84 -4.53 -15.36 -0.57
N THR A 85 -4.50 -14.12 -1.04
CA THR A 85 -3.48 -13.67 -2.02
C THR A 85 -2.21 -13.16 -1.35
N PHE A 86 -2.31 -12.65 -0.13
CA PHE A 86 -1.18 -12.19 0.64
C PHE A 86 -0.29 -13.37 1.04
N ARG A 87 0.96 -13.30 0.60
CA ARG A 87 1.95 -14.37 0.73
C ARG A 87 3.08 -13.98 1.66
N TRP A 88 3.16 -14.67 2.81
CA TRP A 88 4.23 -14.48 3.79
C TRP A 88 5.62 -14.72 3.22
N ASP A 89 5.77 -15.73 2.36
CA ASP A 89 7.04 -16.02 1.69
C ASP A 89 7.48 -14.88 0.77
N LEU A 90 6.54 -14.13 0.17
CA LEU A 90 6.84 -12.91 -0.57
C LEU A 90 7.38 -11.81 0.35
N ILE A 91 6.72 -11.51 1.48
CA ILE A 91 7.21 -10.48 2.43
C ILE A 91 8.59 -10.84 3.00
N LEU A 92 8.79 -12.10 3.40
CA LEU A 92 10.10 -12.60 3.83
C LEU A 92 11.16 -12.46 2.72
N SER A 93 10.77 -12.70 1.47
CA SER A 93 11.67 -12.55 0.33
C SER A 93 12.10 -11.11 0.05
N LEU A 94 11.25 -10.10 0.34
CA LEU A 94 11.56 -8.69 0.09
C LEU A 94 12.81 -8.20 0.84
N GLY A 95 13.14 -8.79 2.00
CA GLY A 95 14.40 -8.47 2.71
C GLY A 95 15.67 -8.71 1.87
N TRP A 96 15.62 -9.67 0.94
CA TRP A 96 16.72 -9.99 0.02
C TRP A 96 16.70 -9.17 -1.28
N PHE A 97 15.55 -8.62 -1.68
CA PHE A 97 15.37 -7.97 -2.98
C PHE A 97 16.39 -6.84 -3.25
N PRO A 98 16.76 -5.96 -2.31
CA PRO A 98 17.76 -4.92 -2.56
C PRO A 98 19.12 -5.47 -3.02
N TRP A 99 19.62 -6.49 -2.32
CA TRP A 99 20.88 -7.15 -2.66
C TRP A 99 20.79 -7.89 -4.01
N LEU A 100 19.67 -8.59 -4.26
CA LEU A 100 19.44 -9.30 -5.52
C LEU A 100 19.34 -8.33 -6.71
N ASN A 101 18.60 -7.22 -6.58
CA ASN A 101 18.47 -6.18 -7.59
C ASN A 101 19.80 -5.48 -7.88
N TRP A 102 20.61 -5.19 -6.85
CA TRP A 102 21.96 -4.61 -7.03
C TRP A 102 22.91 -5.58 -7.72
N LYS A 103 22.94 -6.86 -7.29
CA LYS A 103 23.75 -7.92 -7.91
C LYS A 103 23.35 -8.14 -9.38
N ALA A 104 22.07 -8.02 -9.70
CA ALA A 104 21.55 -8.10 -11.06
C ALA A 104 21.67 -6.80 -11.89
N GLY A 105 22.30 -5.75 -11.34
CA GLY A 105 22.52 -4.48 -12.04
C GLY A 105 21.27 -3.62 -12.27
N ARG A 106 20.15 -3.90 -11.60
CA ARG A 106 18.88 -3.17 -11.77
C ARG A 106 18.79 -1.88 -10.95
N LEU A 107 19.55 -1.79 -9.87
CA LEU A 107 19.68 -0.54 -9.12
C LEU A 107 20.84 0.28 -9.72
N PRO A 108 20.60 1.52 -10.20
CA PRO A 108 21.65 2.37 -10.76
C PRO A 108 22.76 2.61 -9.73
N ARG A 109 24.00 2.24 -10.09
CA ARG A 109 25.15 2.23 -9.15
C ARG A 109 25.54 3.62 -8.64
N ASN A 110 25.26 4.67 -9.42
CA ASN A 110 25.38 6.08 -9.04
C ASN A 110 24.38 6.49 -7.94
N LEU A 111 23.19 5.87 -7.89
CA LEU A 111 22.12 6.19 -6.94
C LEU A 111 22.06 5.24 -5.73
N TYR A 112 22.62 4.03 -5.88
CA TYR A 112 22.62 2.96 -4.89
C TYR A 112 24.02 2.32 -4.80
N SER A 113 24.85 2.86 -3.90
CA SER A 113 26.18 2.29 -3.63
C SER A 113 26.07 0.89 -3.00
N ARG A 114 27.11 0.07 -3.18
CA ARG A 114 27.19 -1.28 -2.57
C ARG A 114 26.96 -1.23 -1.06
N THR A 115 27.60 -0.28 -0.38
CA THR A 115 27.51 -0.10 1.07
C THR A 115 26.09 0.22 1.52
N LEU A 116 25.38 1.11 0.80
CA LEU A 116 23.99 1.44 1.10
C LEU A 116 23.09 0.20 0.96
N VAL A 117 23.24 -0.55 -0.14
CA VAL A 117 22.43 -1.76 -0.37
C VAL A 117 22.70 -2.83 0.68
N VAL A 118 23.97 -3.11 0.99
CA VAL A 118 24.35 -4.09 2.02
C VAL A 118 23.79 -3.69 3.38
N LEU A 119 23.92 -2.42 3.78
CA LEU A 119 23.38 -1.92 5.05
C LEU A 119 21.85 -2.05 5.11
N GLN A 120 21.15 -1.72 4.03
CA GLN A 120 19.69 -1.84 3.95
C GLN A 120 19.24 -3.31 3.99
N THR A 121 19.93 -4.23 3.30
CA THR A 121 19.64 -5.67 3.41
C THR A 121 19.93 -6.20 4.82
N LEU A 122 21.04 -5.81 5.45
CA LEU A 122 21.35 -6.18 6.84
C LEU A 122 20.34 -5.64 7.86
N LEU A 123 19.70 -4.50 7.57
CA LEU A 123 18.61 -3.95 8.38
C LEU A 123 17.28 -4.69 8.12
N LEU A 124 16.94 -4.94 6.85
CA LEU A 124 15.65 -5.51 6.45
C LEU A 124 15.54 -7.00 6.80
N LEU A 125 16.61 -7.79 6.63
CA LEU A 125 16.59 -9.23 6.91
C LEU A 125 16.11 -9.58 8.34
N PRO A 126 16.72 -9.06 9.43
CA PRO A 126 16.24 -9.36 10.78
C PRO A 126 14.81 -8.86 11.02
N ILE A 127 14.43 -7.71 10.46
CA ILE A 127 13.04 -7.21 10.54
C ILE A 127 12.08 -8.21 9.88
N THR A 128 12.36 -8.67 8.65
CA THR A 128 11.52 -9.65 7.97
C THR A 128 11.44 -10.97 8.74
N LEU A 129 12.55 -11.47 9.28
CA LEU A 129 12.57 -12.68 10.09
C LEU A 129 11.75 -12.56 11.39
N LEU A 130 11.68 -11.37 11.98
CA LEU A 130 10.85 -11.08 13.17
C LEU A 130 9.36 -10.87 12.84
N LEU A 131 9.01 -10.47 11.61
CA LEU A 131 7.60 -10.32 11.20
C LEU A 131 6.85 -11.66 11.20
N TYR A 132 7.51 -12.78 10.89
CA TYR A 132 6.88 -14.09 10.88
C TYR A 132 6.37 -14.55 12.26
N PRO A 133 7.17 -14.58 13.34
CA PRO A 133 6.64 -14.88 14.67
C PRO A 133 5.64 -13.83 15.16
N ILE A 134 5.80 -12.53 14.85
CA ILE A 134 4.78 -11.51 15.15
C ILE A 134 3.42 -11.90 14.53
N TYR A 135 3.41 -12.35 13.28
CA TYR A 135 2.21 -12.85 12.62
C TYR A 135 1.66 -14.13 13.26
N LEU A 136 2.48 -15.11 13.60
CA LEU A 136 2.01 -16.31 14.30
C LEU A 136 1.33 -15.95 15.63
N GLY A 137 1.93 -15.04 16.40
CA GLY A 137 1.32 -14.52 17.63
C GLY A 137 -0.01 -13.79 17.35
N ALA A 138 -0.07 -13.00 16.28
CA ALA A 138 -1.29 -12.28 15.89
C ALA A 138 -2.41 -13.23 15.46
N ARG A 139 -2.10 -14.25 14.63
CA ARG A 139 -3.03 -15.29 14.21
C ARG A 139 -3.57 -16.08 15.41
N ILE A 140 -2.71 -16.44 16.36
CA ILE A 140 -3.12 -17.17 17.58
C ILE A 140 -4.05 -16.32 18.45
N LEU A 141 -3.69 -15.07 18.75
CA LEU A 141 -4.56 -14.18 19.52
C LEU A 141 -5.88 -13.88 18.77
N ALA A 142 -5.85 -13.79 17.44
CA ALA A 142 -7.03 -13.62 16.61
C ALA A 142 -7.96 -14.85 16.66
N GLN A 143 -7.42 -16.07 16.64
CA GLN A 143 -8.18 -17.30 16.81
C GLN A 143 -8.82 -17.38 18.20
N PHE A 144 -8.06 -17.11 19.28
CA PHE A 144 -8.61 -17.08 20.64
C PHE A 144 -9.70 -16.01 20.81
N ALA A 145 -9.46 -14.77 20.37
CA ALA A 145 -10.46 -13.72 20.40
C ALA A 145 -11.71 -14.12 19.58
N GLY A 146 -11.52 -14.71 18.41
CA GLY A 146 -12.60 -15.25 17.58
C GLY A 146 -13.45 -16.29 18.31
N THR A 147 -12.85 -17.21 19.08
CA THR A 147 -13.61 -18.17 19.89
C THR A 147 -14.36 -17.55 21.06
N ILE A 148 -13.87 -16.45 21.63
CA ILE A 148 -14.53 -15.75 22.76
C ILE A 148 -15.68 -14.86 22.27
N PHE A 149 -15.52 -14.19 21.13
CA PHE A 149 -16.48 -13.20 20.63
C PHE A 149 -17.50 -13.74 19.61
N ARG A 150 -17.28 -14.90 18.98
CA ARG A 150 -18.28 -15.53 18.10
C ARG A 150 -19.47 -16.02 18.94
N LYS A 151 -20.65 -15.43 18.70
CA LYS A 151 -21.92 -15.82 19.33
C LYS A 151 -22.49 -17.15 18.83
N SER A 152 -22.04 -17.63 17.66
CA SER A 152 -22.48 -18.91 17.11
C SER A 152 -21.87 -20.06 17.93
N PRO A 153 -22.67 -21.00 18.44
CA PRO A 153 -22.12 -22.20 19.08
C PRO A 153 -21.22 -22.96 18.08
N PRO A 154 -20.23 -23.73 18.57
CA PRO A 154 -19.54 -24.67 17.70
C PRO A 154 -20.57 -25.60 17.03
N PRO A 155 -20.33 -26.05 15.79
CA PRO A 155 -21.25 -26.96 15.12
C PRO A 155 -21.48 -28.18 16.01
N GLU A 156 -22.72 -28.58 16.18
CA GLU A 156 -23.02 -29.84 16.85
C GLU A 156 -22.39 -30.95 16.03
N VAL A 157 -21.47 -31.66 16.66
CA VAL A 157 -20.79 -32.80 16.06
C VAL A 157 -21.58 -34.02 16.51
N GLU A 158 -22.40 -34.56 15.61
CA GLU A 158 -22.97 -35.90 15.78
C GLU A 158 -21.82 -36.91 15.76
N VAL A 159 -21.31 -37.24 16.95
CA VAL A 159 -20.30 -38.28 17.15
C VAL A 159 -21.00 -39.45 17.81
N ASP A 160 -21.23 -40.50 17.03
CA ASP A 160 -21.82 -41.79 17.44
C ASP A 160 -20.85 -42.65 18.29
N GLU A 161 -19.95 -42.00 19.05
CA GLU A 161 -18.98 -42.67 19.91
C GLU A 161 -19.22 -42.32 21.39
N ASP A 162 -19.35 -43.37 22.20
CA ASP A 162 -19.64 -43.28 23.63
C ASP A 162 -18.49 -42.78 24.49
N THR A 163 -17.26 -42.71 23.96
CA THR A 163 -16.10 -42.30 24.76
C THR A 163 -15.91 -40.78 24.78
N ALA A 164 -15.68 -40.23 25.98
CA ALA A 164 -15.34 -38.81 26.13
C ALA A 164 -14.05 -38.41 25.37
N LEU A 165 -13.11 -39.35 25.21
CA LEU A 165 -11.87 -39.16 24.47
C LEU A 165 -12.12 -38.99 22.97
N ALA A 166 -13.00 -39.81 22.36
CA ALA A 166 -13.38 -39.68 20.97
C ALA A 166 -14.05 -38.33 20.68
N ARG A 167 -14.99 -37.91 21.53
CA ARG A 167 -15.65 -36.59 21.42
C ARG A 167 -14.65 -35.43 21.53
N LEU A 168 -13.65 -35.55 22.41
CA LEU A 168 -12.56 -34.57 22.52
C LEU A 168 -11.67 -34.56 21.27
N ALA A 169 -11.31 -35.73 20.73
CA ALA A 169 -10.49 -35.85 19.53
C ALA A 169 -11.21 -35.31 18.27
N ALA A 170 -12.49 -35.65 18.09
CA ALA A 170 -13.32 -35.15 17.01
C ALA A 170 -13.46 -33.62 17.05
N ARG A 171 -13.76 -33.05 18.23
CA ARG A 171 -13.78 -31.59 18.44
C ARG A 171 -12.43 -30.97 18.13
N SER A 172 -11.33 -31.54 18.65
CA SER A 172 -9.97 -31.04 18.42
C SER A 172 -9.60 -31.03 16.93
N ARG A 173 -9.99 -32.07 16.18
CA ARG A 173 -9.81 -32.16 14.73
C ARG A 173 -10.61 -31.08 13.99
N ILE A 174 -11.87 -30.84 14.36
CA ILE A 174 -12.70 -29.80 13.76
C ILE A 174 -12.15 -28.40 14.05
N TYR A 175 -11.67 -28.15 15.27
CA TYR A 175 -10.98 -26.90 15.60
C TYR A 175 -9.67 -26.74 14.82
N ALA A 176 -8.88 -27.80 14.65
CA ALA A 176 -7.65 -27.77 13.85
C ALA A 176 -7.92 -27.53 12.36
N ASP A 177 -8.89 -28.25 11.77
CA ASP A 177 -9.30 -28.09 10.37
C ASP A 177 -9.84 -26.69 10.10
N ARG A 178 -10.62 -26.11 11.03
CA ARG A 178 -11.06 -24.70 10.93
C ARG A 178 -9.91 -23.73 11.10
N ALA A 179 -9.06 -23.90 12.12
CA ALA A 179 -7.90 -23.04 12.35
C ALA A 179 -6.88 -23.08 11.20
N ALA A 180 -6.89 -24.13 10.39
CA ALA A 180 -6.09 -24.27 9.17
C ALA A 180 -6.75 -23.66 7.91
N LYS A 181 -8.08 -23.68 7.79
CA LYS A 181 -8.84 -23.31 6.57
C LYS A 181 -9.56 -21.96 6.63
N GLU A 182 -10.07 -21.56 7.79
CA GLU A 182 -10.73 -20.26 7.96
C GLU A 182 -9.66 -19.17 8.11
N PRO A 183 -9.67 -18.10 7.30
CA PRO A 183 -8.80 -16.95 7.53
C PRO A 183 -9.18 -16.28 8.84
N THR A 184 -8.17 -15.77 9.54
CA THR A 184 -8.36 -14.88 10.69
C THR A 184 -8.56 -13.44 10.21
N TRP A 185 -9.17 -12.59 11.05
CA TRP A 185 -9.28 -11.15 10.76
C TRP A 185 -7.92 -10.45 10.53
N VAL A 186 -6.83 -11.03 11.04
CA VAL A 186 -5.46 -10.56 10.76
C VAL A 186 -5.07 -10.87 9.31
N GLU A 187 -5.43 -12.04 8.79
CA GLU A 187 -5.18 -12.44 7.41
C GLU A 187 -6.07 -11.66 6.43
N GLU A 188 -7.35 -11.46 6.77
CA GLU A 188 -8.26 -10.58 6.03
C GLU A 188 -7.68 -9.15 5.90
N ILE A 189 -7.20 -8.56 7.00
CA ILE A 189 -6.52 -7.25 6.97
C ILE A 189 -5.25 -7.29 6.10
N LEU A 190 -4.47 -8.37 6.13
CA LEU A 190 -3.26 -8.46 5.32
C LEU A 190 -3.56 -8.60 3.83
N ASP A 191 -4.57 -9.39 3.45
CA ASP A 191 -5.10 -9.46 2.08
C ASP A 191 -5.61 -8.09 1.61
N THR A 192 -6.44 -7.42 2.42
CA THR A 192 -7.01 -6.10 2.12
C THR A 192 -5.95 -5.00 1.94
N PHE A 193 -4.97 -4.87 2.84
CA PHE A 193 -4.05 -3.73 2.86
C PHE A 193 -2.69 -4.01 2.20
N ALA A 194 -2.10 -5.19 2.46
CA ALA A 194 -0.79 -5.54 1.90
C ALA A 194 -0.91 -6.37 0.61
N GLY A 195 -1.95 -7.20 0.51
CA GLY A 195 -2.33 -7.94 -0.68
C GLY A 195 -2.51 -7.01 -1.87
N ASP A 196 -3.21 -5.88 -1.70
CA ASP A 196 -3.36 -4.77 -2.65
C ASP A 196 -2.05 -4.42 -3.39
N VAL A 197 -0.98 -4.14 -2.63
CA VAL A 197 0.34 -3.78 -3.19
C VAL A 197 0.95 -4.98 -3.91
N THR A 198 0.88 -6.18 -3.32
CA THR A 198 1.49 -7.37 -3.92
C THR A 198 0.76 -7.81 -5.19
N ASN A 199 -0.56 -7.71 -5.25
CA ASN A 199 -1.43 -8.08 -6.38
C ASN A 199 -1.29 -7.07 -7.52
N TYR A 200 -1.41 -5.77 -7.23
CA TYR A 200 -1.19 -4.73 -8.24
C TYR A 200 0.19 -4.86 -8.87
N MET A 201 1.23 -5.01 -8.05
CA MET A 201 2.58 -5.21 -8.57
C MET A 201 2.66 -6.53 -9.34
N ALA A 202 2.08 -7.64 -8.87
CA ALA A 202 2.20 -8.94 -9.52
C ALA A 202 1.54 -8.96 -10.91
N ALA A 203 0.46 -8.21 -11.10
CA ALA A 203 -0.14 -7.97 -12.42
C ALA A 203 0.82 -7.23 -13.39
N LEU A 204 1.74 -6.40 -12.87
CA LEU A 204 2.84 -5.82 -13.64
C LEU A 204 3.97 -6.84 -13.88
N GLY A 205 4.24 -7.72 -12.91
CA GLY A 205 5.24 -8.80 -12.94
C GLY A 205 4.88 -9.99 -13.84
N ASP A 206 5.67 -11.07 -13.81
CA ASP A 206 5.42 -12.28 -14.61
C ASP A 206 4.05 -12.92 -14.29
N PRO A 207 3.23 -13.34 -15.28
CA PRO A 207 1.97 -14.03 -15.03
C PRO A 207 2.07 -15.25 -14.11
N GLN A 208 3.23 -15.91 -14.04
CA GLN A 208 3.47 -17.02 -13.10
C GLN A 208 3.38 -16.61 -11.62
N LEU A 209 3.52 -15.32 -11.28
CA LEU A 209 3.26 -14.81 -9.93
C LEU A 209 1.77 -14.87 -9.55
N LEU A 210 0.89 -14.93 -10.54
CA LEU A 210 -0.58 -15.02 -10.44
C LEU A 210 -1.10 -16.27 -11.19
N ALA A 211 -0.36 -17.37 -11.12
CA ALA A 211 -0.77 -18.64 -11.71
C ALA A 211 -2.05 -19.17 -11.05
N GLY A 212 -3.08 -19.49 -11.84
CA GLY A 212 -4.40 -19.86 -11.35
C GLY A 212 -5.23 -18.69 -10.79
N ARG A 213 -4.78 -17.45 -11.02
CA ARG A 213 -5.44 -16.19 -10.64
C ARG A 213 -5.55 -15.26 -11.85
N GLU A 214 -6.13 -15.76 -12.93
CA GLU A 214 -6.32 -15.06 -14.20
C GLU A 214 -7.09 -13.73 -14.01
N ASP A 215 -7.99 -13.71 -13.02
CA ASP A 215 -8.77 -12.53 -12.63
C ASP A 215 -7.91 -11.37 -12.11
N LEU A 216 -6.76 -11.65 -11.48
CA LEU A 216 -5.85 -10.61 -10.98
C LEU A 216 -4.80 -10.19 -12.03
N GLN A 217 -4.56 -11.00 -13.06
CA GLN A 217 -3.54 -10.69 -14.08
C GLN A 217 -3.87 -9.43 -14.89
N GLN A 218 -5.16 -9.04 -14.98
CA GLN A 218 -5.62 -7.82 -15.64
C GLN A 218 -5.82 -6.63 -14.69
N ALA A 219 -5.73 -6.82 -13.37
CA ALA A 219 -6.06 -5.78 -12.39
C ALA A 219 -5.31 -4.46 -12.64
N ALA A 220 -4.00 -4.51 -12.89
CA ALA A 220 -3.23 -3.29 -13.21
C ALA A 220 -3.64 -2.61 -14.53
N VAL A 221 -4.19 -3.35 -15.50
CA VAL A 221 -4.74 -2.81 -16.76
C VAL A 221 -6.07 -2.12 -16.51
N GLU A 222 -7.00 -2.79 -15.81
CA GLU A 222 -8.32 -2.26 -15.45
C GLU A 222 -8.21 -0.96 -14.61
N ILE A 223 -7.31 -0.96 -13.62
CA ILE A 223 -7.01 0.22 -12.78
C ILE A 223 -6.49 1.38 -13.64
N HIS A 224 -5.62 1.12 -14.60
CA HIS A 224 -5.10 2.15 -15.51
C HIS A 224 -6.16 2.64 -16.51
N GLN A 225 -7.06 1.77 -16.97
CA GLN A 225 -8.20 2.17 -17.80
C GLN A 225 -9.12 3.13 -17.03
N ARG A 226 -9.39 2.88 -15.74
CA ARG A 226 -10.13 3.84 -14.88
C ARG A 226 -9.41 5.17 -14.74
N PHE A 227 -8.09 5.17 -14.58
CA PHE A 227 -7.31 6.40 -14.55
C PHE A 227 -7.49 7.21 -15.85
N TYR A 228 -7.34 6.58 -17.03
CA TYR A 228 -7.54 7.28 -18.31
C TYR A 228 -9.00 7.63 -18.61
N ALA A 229 -9.98 6.92 -18.03
CA ALA A 229 -11.39 7.27 -18.11
C ALA A 229 -11.70 8.53 -17.29
N ALA A 230 -11.17 8.63 -16.06
CA ALA A 230 -11.28 9.84 -15.23
C ALA A 230 -10.62 11.07 -15.89
N VAL A 231 -9.48 10.87 -16.57
CA VAL A 231 -8.85 11.90 -17.41
C VAL A 231 -9.80 12.33 -18.53
N ALA A 232 -10.31 11.39 -19.32
CA ALA A 232 -11.20 11.71 -20.44
C ALA A 232 -12.48 12.43 -19.99
N ALA A 233 -13.10 12.02 -18.88
CA ALA A 233 -14.26 12.70 -18.31
C ALA A 233 -13.95 14.16 -17.93
N ALA A 234 -12.77 14.44 -17.37
CA ALA A 234 -12.33 15.81 -17.09
C ALA A 234 -12.13 16.64 -18.37
N GLU A 235 -11.65 16.01 -19.46
CA GLU A 235 -11.51 16.65 -20.76
C GLU A 235 -12.87 16.96 -21.40
N ASP A 236 -13.83 16.03 -21.32
CA ASP A 236 -15.19 16.15 -21.86
C ASP A 236 -16.01 17.23 -21.11
N ASP A 237 -15.82 17.38 -19.80
CA ASP A 237 -16.39 18.45 -18.96
C ASP A 237 -15.75 19.85 -19.20
N GLY A 238 -14.77 19.93 -20.09
CA GLY A 238 -14.08 21.16 -20.47
C GLY A 238 -13.06 21.65 -19.46
N CYS A 239 -12.46 20.77 -18.64
CA CYS A 239 -11.38 21.16 -17.73
C CYS A 239 -10.12 21.50 -18.54
N GLY A 240 -9.71 22.78 -18.55
CA GLY A 240 -8.48 23.22 -19.21
C GLY A 240 -7.23 22.98 -18.37
N GLU A 241 -7.41 22.79 -17.06
CA GLU A 241 -6.36 22.41 -16.10
C GLU A 241 -6.72 21.06 -15.45
N ILE A 242 -5.72 20.18 -15.30
CA ILE A 242 -5.84 18.93 -14.57
C ILE A 242 -4.84 18.94 -13.40
N GLN A 243 -5.32 18.57 -12.22
CA GLN A 243 -4.50 18.34 -11.03
C GLN A 243 -4.77 16.91 -10.53
N ILE A 244 -3.74 16.25 -10.01
CA ILE A 244 -3.86 14.88 -9.48
C ILE A 244 -3.57 14.89 -7.99
N LEU A 245 -4.44 14.29 -7.20
CA LEU A 245 -4.23 13.98 -5.79
C LEU A 245 -4.18 12.47 -5.61
N ALA A 246 -3.02 11.92 -5.26
CA ALA A 246 -2.84 10.49 -5.11
C ALA A 246 -2.38 10.10 -3.70
N HIS A 247 -2.98 9.06 -3.11
CA HIS A 247 -2.63 8.55 -1.78
C HIS A 247 -1.95 7.18 -1.88
N SER A 248 -0.88 6.94 -1.12
CA SER A 248 -0.29 5.61 -0.94
C SER A 248 -0.01 4.88 -2.27
N LEU A 249 -0.54 3.66 -2.48
CA LEU A 249 -0.46 2.90 -3.74
C LEU A 249 -1.01 3.68 -4.96
N GLY A 250 -2.00 4.55 -4.78
CA GLY A 250 -2.48 5.47 -5.82
C GLY A 250 -1.40 6.38 -6.37
N THR A 251 -0.41 6.75 -5.56
CA THR A 251 0.75 7.50 -6.09
C THR A 251 1.56 6.65 -7.07
N VAL A 252 1.68 5.34 -6.81
CA VAL A 252 2.37 4.39 -7.69
C VAL A 252 1.57 4.17 -8.97
N ILE A 253 0.25 3.97 -8.85
CA ILE A 253 -0.67 3.81 -9.98
C ILE A 253 -0.68 5.04 -10.87
N ALA A 254 -0.86 6.24 -10.29
CA ALA A 254 -0.82 7.50 -11.04
C ALA A 254 0.53 7.67 -11.75
N TYR A 255 1.64 7.46 -11.05
CA TYR A 255 2.98 7.52 -11.64
C TYR A 255 3.18 6.50 -12.77
N HIS A 256 2.74 5.26 -12.60
CA HIS A 256 2.80 4.23 -13.62
C HIS A 256 1.90 4.55 -14.83
N ALA A 257 0.73 5.17 -14.63
CA ALA A 257 -0.16 5.59 -15.71
C ALA A 257 0.43 6.77 -16.50
N LEU A 258 0.94 7.78 -15.79
CA LEU A 258 1.59 8.95 -16.39
C LEU A 258 2.90 8.59 -17.12
N THR A 259 3.63 7.55 -16.68
CA THR A 259 4.80 6.98 -17.39
C THR A 259 4.44 5.92 -18.44
N GLY A 260 3.15 5.62 -18.67
CA GLY A 260 2.70 4.63 -19.64
C GLY A 260 3.11 3.18 -19.33
N LEU A 261 3.46 2.83 -18.09
CA LEU A 261 4.11 1.56 -17.72
C LEU A 261 3.35 0.30 -18.19
N VAL A 262 2.03 0.35 -18.11
CA VAL A 262 1.12 -0.77 -18.37
C VAL A 262 0.71 -0.87 -19.84
N LEU A 263 0.90 0.21 -20.62
CA LEU A 263 0.58 0.22 -22.03
C LEU A 263 1.53 -0.73 -22.78
N LYS A 264 1.04 -1.90 -23.17
CA LYS A 264 1.69 -2.69 -24.22
C LYS A 264 1.63 -1.88 -25.51
N PRO A 265 2.72 -1.77 -26.30
CA PRO A 265 2.68 -1.13 -27.63
C PRO A 265 1.65 -1.73 -28.60
N ALA A 266 1.19 -2.96 -28.33
CA ALA A 266 0.22 -3.69 -29.14
C ALA A 266 -1.26 -3.45 -28.77
N ALA A 267 -1.57 -2.64 -27.76
CA ALA A 267 -2.95 -2.26 -27.43
C ALA A 267 -3.18 -0.79 -27.77
N ASN A 268 -4.17 -0.52 -28.64
CA ASN A 268 -4.49 0.82 -29.19
C ASN A 268 -5.10 1.80 -28.17
N LEU A 269 -4.58 1.87 -26.94
CA LEU A 269 -4.78 3.03 -26.09
C LEU A 269 -3.96 4.18 -26.69
N PRO A 270 -4.58 5.25 -27.21
CA PRO A 270 -3.85 6.22 -28.01
C PRO A 270 -2.82 6.95 -27.15
N ASN A 271 -1.55 6.91 -27.56
CA ASN A 271 -0.49 7.74 -26.96
C ASN A 271 -0.92 9.23 -26.88
N VAL A 272 -1.78 9.65 -27.83
CA VAL A 272 -2.50 10.93 -27.87
C VAL A 272 -3.09 11.33 -26.50
N LYS A 273 -3.74 10.42 -25.77
CA LYS A 273 -4.33 10.73 -24.45
C LYS A 273 -3.27 11.03 -23.39
N THR A 274 -2.11 10.38 -23.45
CA THR A 274 -0.99 10.68 -22.54
C THR A 274 -0.35 12.02 -22.87
N TYR A 275 -0.20 12.38 -24.14
CA TYR A 275 0.26 13.73 -24.54
C TYR A 275 -0.75 14.82 -24.15
N GLN A 276 -2.05 14.58 -24.34
CA GLN A 276 -3.13 15.48 -23.95
C GLN A 276 -3.16 15.73 -22.45
N LEU A 277 -2.90 14.69 -21.64
CA LEU A 277 -2.77 14.76 -20.18
C LEU A 277 -1.44 15.35 -19.68
N ALA A 278 -0.36 15.34 -20.46
CA ALA A 278 0.85 16.07 -20.13
C ALA A 278 0.74 17.57 -20.52
N SER A 279 -0.08 17.88 -21.52
CA SER A 279 -0.84 19.13 -21.55
C SER A 279 -1.91 19.12 -20.44
N ARG A 280 -2.54 20.24 -20.09
CA ARG A 280 -3.46 20.38 -18.94
C ARG A 280 -2.89 20.04 -17.53
N LEU A 281 -2.06 19.00 -17.33
CA LEU A 281 -1.53 18.64 -16.01
C LEU A 281 -0.55 19.70 -15.50
N THR A 282 -0.96 20.38 -14.43
CA THR A 282 -0.19 21.44 -13.77
C THR A 282 0.37 21.01 -12.42
N ARG A 283 -0.32 20.09 -11.71
CA ARG A 283 0.02 19.71 -10.34
C ARG A 283 -0.16 18.24 -10.04
N PHE A 284 0.81 17.68 -9.31
CA PHE A 284 0.73 16.33 -8.76
C PHE A 284 0.97 16.39 -7.25
N TYR A 285 -0.10 16.21 -6.48
CA TYR A 285 -0.05 16.07 -5.04
C TYR A 285 0.07 14.59 -4.70
N THR A 286 1.12 14.22 -3.97
CA THR A 286 1.28 12.84 -3.51
C THR A 286 1.29 12.79 -2.00
N ILE A 287 0.37 12.01 -1.46
CA ILE A 287 0.17 11.80 -0.05
C ILE A 287 0.71 10.42 0.31
N GLY A 288 1.68 10.37 1.23
CA GLY A 288 2.17 9.08 1.72
C GLY A 288 2.77 8.21 0.60
N SER A 289 3.51 8.82 -0.33
CA SER A 289 4.07 8.11 -1.49
C SER A 289 5.09 7.02 -1.10
N PRO A 290 4.90 5.76 -1.51
CA PRO A 290 5.87 4.69 -1.33
C PRO A 290 6.87 4.58 -2.49
N LEU A 291 6.88 5.51 -3.47
CA LEU A 291 7.62 5.38 -4.73
C LEU A 291 9.13 5.09 -4.58
N GLU A 292 9.81 5.65 -3.57
CA GLU A 292 11.23 5.32 -3.30
C GLU A 292 11.42 3.85 -2.86
N LYS A 293 10.45 3.28 -2.14
CA LYS A 293 10.47 1.86 -1.74
C LYS A 293 10.10 0.96 -2.92
N ILE A 294 9.11 1.37 -3.74
CA ILE A 294 8.79 0.67 -5.00
C ILE A 294 10.01 0.63 -5.92
N ARG A 295 10.71 1.76 -6.10
CA ARG A 295 11.97 1.84 -6.87
C ARG A 295 13.08 0.94 -6.32
N PHE A 296 13.10 0.69 -5.01
CA PHE A 296 14.14 -0.12 -4.36
C PHE A 296 13.88 -1.62 -4.46
N PHE A 297 12.63 -2.04 -4.29
CA PHE A 297 12.22 -3.45 -4.36
C PHE A 297 11.91 -3.91 -5.80
N TRP A 298 11.28 -3.07 -6.62
CA TRP A 298 10.87 -3.38 -8.00
C TRP A 298 11.38 -2.35 -9.02
N PRO A 299 12.71 -2.14 -9.13
CA PRO A 299 13.29 -1.03 -9.92
C PRO A 299 12.81 -0.92 -11.37
N GLY A 300 12.52 -2.02 -12.08
CA GLY A 300 12.04 -1.94 -13.45
C GLY A 300 10.61 -1.43 -13.64
N THR A 301 9.81 -1.25 -12.57
CA THR A 301 8.56 -0.45 -12.66
C THR A 301 8.81 1.05 -12.57
N ILE A 302 10.02 1.46 -12.14
CA ILE A 302 10.48 2.85 -12.04
C ILE A 302 11.76 3.02 -12.89
N SER A 303 11.65 2.71 -14.19
CA SER A 303 12.79 2.66 -15.13
C SER A 303 13.15 4.04 -15.70
N GLU A 304 14.44 4.40 -15.65
CA GLU A 304 14.94 5.70 -16.16
C GLU A 304 14.68 5.91 -17.64
N LYS A 305 14.72 4.85 -18.46
CA LYS A 305 14.39 4.93 -19.90
C LYS A 305 12.95 5.39 -20.18
N ARG A 306 12.02 5.12 -19.27
CA ARG A 306 10.61 5.55 -19.40
C ARG A 306 10.42 7.02 -19.00
N LEU A 307 11.42 7.60 -18.34
CA LEU A 307 11.45 9.01 -17.97
C LEU A 307 11.90 9.87 -19.16
N ASP A 308 12.79 9.35 -20.00
CA ASP A 308 13.15 9.99 -21.26
C ASP A 308 11.96 10.05 -22.22
N ALA A 309 11.11 9.01 -22.26
CA ALA A 309 9.82 9.09 -22.95
C ALA A 309 8.92 10.20 -22.37
N PHE A 310 8.92 10.41 -21.05
CA PHE A 310 8.17 11.51 -20.43
C PHE A 310 8.77 12.91 -20.72
N LYS A 311 10.10 13.03 -20.86
CA LYS A 311 10.73 14.27 -21.36
C LYS A 311 10.25 14.59 -22.78
N VAL A 312 10.28 13.60 -23.69
CA VAL A 312 9.76 13.75 -25.06
C VAL A 312 8.28 14.14 -25.06
N ILE A 313 7.46 13.56 -24.18
CA ILE A 313 6.06 13.95 -23.97
C ILE A 313 5.94 15.43 -23.56
N ASN A 314 6.76 15.91 -22.61
CA ASN A 314 6.75 17.31 -22.18
C ASN A 314 7.26 18.28 -23.25
N GLU A 315 8.32 17.90 -23.97
CA GLU A 315 8.89 18.67 -25.09
C GLU A 315 7.86 18.84 -26.22
N GLN A 316 7.16 17.76 -26.58
CA GLN A 316 6.07 17.81 -27.56
C GLN A 316 4.86 18.61 -27.04
N ALA A 317 4.50 18.48 -25.77
CA ALA A 317 3.43 19.27 -25.15
C ALA A 317 3.77 20.77 -24.99
N ALA A 318 5.06 21.13 -25.03
CA ALA A 318 5.55 22.51 -25.08
C ALA A 318 5.60 23.08 -26.50
N ALA A 319 5.67 22.23 -27.53
CA ALA A 319 5.60 22.63 -28.94
C ALA A 319 4.18 22.99 -29.42
N ILE A 320 3.14 22.72 -28.61
CA ILE A 320 1.75 23.08 -28.92
C ILE A 320 1.60 24.62 -28.84
N PRO A 321 1.13 25.31 -29.90
CA PRO A 321 0.94 26.76 -29.87
C PRO A 321 0.07 27.23 -28.71
N GLY A 322 0.57 28.18 -27.92
CA GLY A 322 -0.09 28.66 -26.70
C GLY A 322 0.28 27.91 -25.42
N ALA A 323 1.07 26.84 -25.49
CA ALA A 323 1.71 26.26 -24.31
C ALA A 323 2.73 27.25 -23.71
N GLN A 324 2.67 27.46 -22.40
CA GLN A 324 3.67 28.25 -21.67
C GLN A 324 5.00 27.48 -21.64
N PRO A 325 6.12 28.05 -22.16
CA PRO A 325 7.43 27.44 -22.00
C PRO A 325 7.88 27.60 -20.55
N SER A 326 8.12 26.50 -19.83
CA SER A 326 8.65 26.58 -18.46
C SER A 326 9.48 25.35 -18.07
N GLU A 327 10.48 25.60 -17.22
CA GLU A 327 11.51 24.63 -16.79
C GLU A 327 10.96 23.50 -15.90
N SER A 328 9.67 23.54 -15.52
CA SER A 328 8.91 22.35 -15.15
C SER A 328 7.40 22.66 -15.17
N ARG A 329 6.66 22.14 -16.15
CA ARG A 329 5.20 22.35 -16.27
C ARG A 329 4.42 21.81 -15.08
N ILE A 330 4.89 20.72 -14.47
CA ILE A 330 4.22 20.04 -13.36
C ILE A 330 4.88 20.43 -12.04
N ARG A 331 4.10 21.04 -11.16
CA ARG A 331 4.47 21.22 -9.75
C ARG A 331 4.12 19.96 -8.96
N TRP A 332 5.13 19.23 -8.49
CA TRP A 332 4.92 18.05 -7.64
C TRP A 332 5.13 18.42 -6.16
N ASP A 333 4.05 18.38 -5.38
CA ASP A 333 4.07 18.56 -3.92
C ASP A 333 3.90 17.18 -3.23
N ASN A 334 4.96 16.64 -2.62
CA ASN A 334 4.95 15.36 -1.92
C ASN A 334 4.82 15.54 -0.40
N PHE A 335 3.71 15.10 0.17
CA PHE A 335 3.41 15.14 1.60
C PHE A 335 3.81 13.83 2.26
N HIS A 336 4.69 13.91 3.27
CA HIS A 336 5.20 12.74 3.97
C HIS A 336 5.28 12.99 5.48
N HIS A 337 5.29 11.92 6.27
CA HIS A 337 5.56 11.96 7.71
C HIS A 337 6.86 11.18 8.01
N ALA A 338 7.56 11.53 9.09
CA ALA A 338 8.84 10.88 9.42
C ALA A 338 8.67 9.47 10.00
N PHE A 339 7.51 9.20 10.63
CA PHE A 339 7.16 7.90 11.24
C PHE A 339 6.22 7.06 10.37
N ASP A 340 6.00 7.45 9.11
CA ASP A 340 5.21 6.65 8.17
C ASP A 340 6.04 5.45 7.67
N LEU A 341 5.62 4.24 8.05
CA LEU A 341 6.31 2.99 7.71
C LEU A 341 6.14 2.62 6.23
N VAL A 342 5.16 3.18 5.52
CA VAL A 342 4.84 2.91 4.10
C VAL A 342 5.49 3.96 3.20
N SER A 343 5.49 5.25 3.57
CA SER A 343 5.98 6.34 2.71
C SER A 343 7.37 6.91 3.05
N GLY A 344 7.72 8.03 2.41
CA GLY A 344 8.89 8.83 2.78
C GLY A 344 9.08 10.07 1.88
N ARG A 345 10.24 10.72 2.05
CA ARG A 345 10.70 11.80 1.14
C ARG A 345 11.07 11.21 -0.22
N LEU A 346 10.51 11.77 -1.29
CA LEU A 346 10.93 11.50 -2.66
C LEU A 346 12.22 12.29 -2.94
N LYS A 347 13.27 11.59 -3.37
CA LYS A 347 14.62 12.12 -3.59
C LYS A 347 15.08 12.00 -5.04
N ARG A 348 14.52 11.05 -5.80
CA ARG A 348 14.99 10.64 -7.14
C ARG A 348 13.85 10.69 -8.19
N PHE A 349 13.06 11.75 -8.13
CA PHE A 349 11.83 11.94 -8.93
C PHE A 349 11.73 13.35 -9.57
N ASP A 350 12.84 14.07 -9.60
CA ASP A 350 13.03 15.42 -10.12
C ASP A 350 12.87 15.56 -11.64
N HIS A 351 12.86 14.45 -12.37
CA HIS A 351 12.62 14.38 -13.82
C HIS A 351 11.19 14.74 -14.26
N TRP A 352 10.24 14.87 -13.33
CA TRP A 352 8.89 15.42 -13.59
C TRP A 352 8.81 16.94 -13.38
N GLY A 353 9.91 17.53 -12.90
CA GLY A 353 9.91 18.84 -12.25
C GLY A 353 10.33 18.75 -10.79
N LYS A 354 10.54 19.90 -10.16
CA LYS A 354 11.07 19.99 -8.79
C LYS A 354 10.07 19.44 -7.77
N VAL A 355 10.32 18.22 -7.28
CA VAL A 355 9.52 17.61 -6.20
C VAL A 355 9.74 18.32 -4.87
N THR A 356 8.73 19.07 -4.44
CA THR A 356 8.74 19.79 -3.17
C THR A 356 8.22 18.87 -2.07
N ASN A 357 9.09 18.51 -1.13
CA ASN A 357 8.75 17.58 -0.04
C ASN A 357 8.26 18.34 1.19
N HIS A 358 7.00 18.11 1.57
CA HIS A 358 6.33 18.73 2.71
C HIS A 358 6.25 17.75 3.88
N ALA A 359 7.03 18.04 4.93
CA ALA A 359 7.02 17.26 6.15
C ALA A 359 5.79 17.61 7.00
N ILE A 360 4.81 16.72 7.03
CA ILE A 360 3.64 16.85 7.89
C ILE A 360 4.05 16.64 9.35
N ARG A 361 3.41 17.40 10.25
CA ARG A 361 3.60 17.30 11.70
C ARG A 361 2.24 17.18 12.38
N GLY A 362 2.16 16.34 13.41
CA GLY A 362 0.99 16.24 14.29
C GLY A 362 -0.25 15.54 13.70
N SER A 363 -0.11 14.73 12.65
CA SER A 363 -1.19 13.94 12.05
C SER A 363 -1.50 12.62 12.78
N GLY A 364 -0.65 12.19 13.73
CA GLY A 364 -0.84 11.00 14.55
C GLY A 364 0.46 10.24 14.83
N GLY A 365 0.35 8.97 15.22
CA GLY A 365 1.51 8.08 15.38
C GLY A 365 1.81 7.29 14.11
N MET A 366 2.57 6.20 14.24
CA MET A 366 2.97 5.36 13.10
C MET A 366 1.79 4.94 12.19
N ILE A 367 0.64 4.59 12.78
CA ILE A 367 -0.55 4.15 12.02
C ILE A 367 -1.27 5.35 11.38
N ARG A 368 -1.72 6.31 12.19
CA ARG A 368 -2.53 7.44 11.71
C ARG A 368 -1.76 8.34 10.75
N SER A 369 -0.43 8.40 10.86
CA SER A 369 0.39 9.25 10.00
C SER A 369 0.36 8.85 8.51
N HIS A 370 0.03 7.61 8.18
CA HIS A 370 -0.11 7.15 6.80
C HIS A 370 -1.48 7.46 6.18
N VAL A 371 -2.50 7.89 6.94
CA VAL A 371 -3.88 8.04 6.43
C VAL A 371 -4.55 9.38 6.75
N ILE A 372 -4.12 10.14 7.76
CA ILE A 372 -4.84 11.35 8.24
C ILE A 372 -4.17 12.64 7.79
N TYR A 373 -4.47 13.03 6.55
CA TYR A 373 -3.91 14.21 5.90
C TYR A 373 -4.89 15.36 5.80
N GLU A 374 -6.19 15.06 5.79
CA GLU A 374 -7.30 16.01 5.82
C GLU A 374 -7.44 16.77 7.16
N SER A 375 -6.53 16.50 8.11
CA SER A 375 -6.35 17.28 9.33
C SER A 375 -5.08 18.14 9.34
N SER A 376 -4.17 17.96 8.37
CA SER A 376 -2.87 18.64 8.32
C SER A 376 -3.02 20.07 7.75
N PRO A 377 -2.65 21.11 8.52
CA PRO A 377 -2.72 22.49 8.03
C PRO A 377 -1.86 22.70 6.77
N THR A 378 -0.65 22.14 6.74
CA THR A 378 0.28 22.24 5.61
C THR A 378 -0.27 21.60 4.33
N PHE A 379 -0.92 20.44 4.45
CA PHE A 379 -1.59 19.82 3.30
C PHE A 379 -2.72 20.70 2.77
N LEU A 380 -3.62 21.11 3.67
CA LEU A 380 -4.82 21.87 3.31
C LEU A 380 -4.48 23.25 2.73
N GLU A 381 -3.46 23.94 3.26
CA GLU A 381 -2.97 25.23 2.77
C GLU A 381 -2.41 25.13 1.35
N ILE A 382 -1.58 24.11 1.07
CA ILE A 382 -0.93 23.95 -0.23
C ILE A 382 -1.92 23.46 -1.29
N ILE A 383 -2.81 22.53 -0.94
CA ILE A 383 -3.83 22.06 -1.89
C ILE A 383 -4.88 23.14 -2.14
N SER A 384 -5.31 23.92 -1.13
CA SER A 384 -6.24 25.04 -1.34
C SER A 384 -5.64 26.13 -2.23
N ALA A 385 -4.35 26.43 -2.06
CA ALA A 385 -3.63 27.39 -2.88
C ALA A 385 -3.53 26.97 -4.36
N GLY A 386 -3.53 25.67 -4.66
CA GLY A 386 -3.55 25.18 -6.04
C GLY A 386 -4.95 24.97 -6.61
N LEU A 387 -5.93 24.56 -5.80
CA LEU A 387 -7.31 24.34 -6.23
C LEU A 387 -8.11 25.65 -6.40
N PHE A 388 -7.88 26.62 -5.51
CA PHE A 388 -8.69 27.83 -5.41
C PHE A 388 -7.88 29.13 -5.51
N GLY A 389 -6.60 29.04 -5.89
CA GLY A 389 -5.69 30.19 -6.03
C GLY A 389 -5.44 30.97 -4.72
N THR A 390 -5.89 30.45 -3.57
CA THR A 390 -5.87 31.15 -2.28
C THR A 390 -5.26 30.30 -1.17
N THR A 391 -4.23 30.83 -0.51
CA THR A 391 -3.66 30.25 0.71
C THR A 391 -4.56 30.58 1.91
N ARG A 392 -5.17 29.57 2.53
CA ARG A 392 -5.76 29.70 3.87
C ARG A 392 -5.03 28.75 4.82
N THR A 393 -4.75 29.20 6.03
CA THR A 393 -4.13 28.40 7.09
C THR A 393 -5.19 27.84 8.05
N LEU A 394 -5.23 26.52 8.26
CA LEU A 394 -6.16 25.92 9.22
C LEU A 394 -5.80 26.30 10.67
N SER A 395 -6.62 27.13 11.31
CA SER A 395 -6.53 27.35 12.75
C SER A 395 -7.03 26.11 13.51
N GLN A 396 -6.14 25.46 14.25
CA GLN A 396 -6.48 24.30 15.09
C GLN A 396 -6.59 24.72 16.55
N SER A 397 -7.68 24.31 17.22
CA SER A 397 -7.85 24.51 18.66
C SER A 397 -6.73 23.83 19.46
N LEU A 398 -6.43 24.36 20.65
CA LEU A 398 -5.49 23.73 21.58
C LEU A 398 -5.93 22.30 21.93
N THR A 399 -7.23 22.07 22.13
CA THR A 399 -7.81 20.75 22.40
C THR A 399 -7.52 19.75 21.28
N THR A 400 -7.75 20.12 20.01
CA THR A 400 -7.44 19.26 18.86
C THR A 400 -5.95 18.94 18.77
N ARG A 401 -5.08 19.93 19.01
CA ARG A 401 -3.62 19.74 19.05
C ARG A 401 -3.19 18.79 20.16
N THR A 402 -3.78 18.91 21.35
CA THR A 402 -3.51 18.03 22.49
C THR A 402 -3.99 16.60 22.23
N VAL A 403 -5.22 16.41 21.73
CA VAL A 403 -5.76 15.08 21.38
C VAL A 403 -4.92 14.38 20.31
N ASN A 404 -4.51 15.11 19.26
CA ASN A 404 -3.63 14.53 18.22
C ASN A 404 -2.25 14.15 18.77
N ARG A 405 -1.68 14.95 19.69
CA ARG A 405 -0.41 14.62 20.38
C ARG A 405 -0.56 13.40 21.28
N LEU A 406 -1.61 13.33 22.10
CA LEU A 406 -1.88 12.19 22.98
C LEU A 406 -2.11 10.90 22.19
N SER A 407 -2.85 10.95 21.07
CA SER A 407 -2.97 9.81 20.16
C SER A 407 -1.62 9.40 19.58
N SER A 408 -0.81 10.36 19.11
CA SER A 408 0.52 10.08 18.55
C SER A 408 1.44 9.40 19.59
N ILE A 409 1.45 9.89 20.83
CA ILE A 409 2.20 9.29 21.94
C ILE A 409 1.65 7.89 22.25
N GLY A 410 0.32 7.74 22.36
CA GLY A 410 -0.35 6.47 22.60
C GLY A 410 -0.01 5.42 21.53
N GLU A 411 -0.15 5.74 20.26
CA GLU A 411 0.24 4.87 19.14
C GLU A 411 1.74 4.51 19.18
N ASN A 412 2.62 5.50 19.41
CA ASN A 412 4.06 5.27 19.40
C ASN A 412 4.58 4.48 20.61
N LEU A 413 3.82 4.40 21.71
CA LEU A 413 4.13 3.56 22.87
C LEU A 413 3.41 2.19 22.81
N LEU A 414 2.12 2.18 22.49
CA LEU A 414 1.30 0.97 22.48
C LEU A 414 1.62 0.07 21.28
N LEU A 415 1.95 0.60 20.10
CA LEU A 415 2.26 -0.24 18.94
C LEU A 415 3.53 -1.08 19.15
N PRO A 416 4.68 -0.54 19.62
CA PRO A 416 5.85 -1.37 19.95
C PRO A 416 5.57 -2.40 21.05
N LEU A 417 4.79 -2.05 22.08
CA LEU A 417 4.40 -3.00 23.15
C LEU A 417 3.51 -4.12 22.63
N ALA A 418 2.53 -3.81 21.76
CA ALA A 418 1.70 -4.80 21.11
C ALA A 418 2.53 -5.70 20.19
N LEU A 419 3.40 -5.14 19.34
CA LEU A 419 4.30 -5.91 18.48
C LEU A 419 5.27 -6.80 19.29
N LEU A 420 5.76 -6.33 20.45
CA LEU A 420 6.59 -7.12 21.35
C LEU A 420 5.80 -8.27 21.99
N LEU A 421 4.56 -8.04 22.43
CA LEU A 421 3.69 -9.10 22.94
C LEU A 421 3.42 -10.15 21.86
N LEU A 422 3.08 -9.72 20.64
CA LEU A 422 2.88 -10.60 19.48
C LEU A 422 4.13 -11.42 19.16
N LEU A 423 5.31 -10.78 19.18
CA LEU A 423 6.59 -11.45 19.00
C LEU A 423 6.83 -12.52 20.08
N ILE A 424 6.58 -12.20 21.35
CA ILE A 424 6.73 -13.14 22.48
C ILE A 424 5.79 -14.33 22.31
N VAL A 425 4.51 -14.11 22.02
CA VAL A 425 3.53 -15.20 21.79
C VAL A 425 3.95 -16.08 20.61
N GLY A 426 4.42 -15.48 19.51
CA GLY A 426 4.92 -16.20 18.34
C GLY A 426 6.17 -17.02 18.61
N ILE A 427 7.14 -16.47 19.35
CA ILE A 427 8.35 -17.19 19.78
C ILE A 427 7.98 -18.34 20.72
N LEU A 428 7.11 -18.12 21.71
CA LEU A 428 6.64 -19.17 22.62
C LEU A 428 5.95 -20.30 21.87
N MET A 429 5.15 -19.99 20.83
CA MET A 429 4.57 -21.02 19.96
C MET A 429 5.65 -21.77 19.18
N GLY A 430 6.61 -21.08 18.57
CA GLY A 430 7.71 -21.71 17.84
C GLY A 430 8.56 -22.64 18.72
N LEU A 431 8.82 -22.22 19.97
CA LEU A 431 9.46 -23.07 20.98
C LEU A 431 8.58 -24.26 21.34
N LEU A 432 7.28 -24.06 21.62
CA LEU A 432 6.36 -25.16 21.91
C LEU A 432 6.36 -26.20 20.77
N THR A 433 6.26 -25.76 19.50
CA THR A 433 6.35 -26.64 18.33
C THR A 433 7.69 -27.39 18.23
N ALA A 434 8.80 -26.80 18.69
CA ALA A 434 10.11 -27.47 18.71
C ALA A 434 10.23 -28.51 19.84
N PHE A 435 9.70 -28.23 21.04
CA PHE A 435 9.82 -29.12 22.21
C PHE A 435 8.74 -30.21 22.29
N LEU A 436 7.52 -29.95 21.82
CA LEU A 436 6.37 -30.86 21.96
C LEU A 436 6.58 -32.26 21.31
N PRO A 437 7.21 -32.39 20.11
CA PRO A 437 7.48 -33.71 19.53
C PRO A 437 8.42 -34.53 20.40
N GLY A 438 9.51 -33.93 20.90
CA GLY A 438 10.45 -34.58 21.81
C GLY A 438 9.77 -34.99 23.13
N TYR A 439 8.85 -34.16 23.64
CA TYR A 439 8.04 -34.51 24.80
C TYR A 439 7.20 -35.78 24.57
N PHE A 440 6.41 -35.83 23.49
CA PHE A 440 5.57 -37.00 23.19
C PHE A 440 6.38 -38.26 22.92
N ILE A 441 7.48 -38.17 22.16
CA ILE A 441 8.39 -39.30 21.88
C ILE A 441 9.04 -39.82 23.18
N SER A 442 9.25 -38.96 24.18
CA SER A 442 9.79 -39.36 25.48
C SER A 442 8.79 -40.05 26.43
N LEU A 443 7.48 -40.06 26.13
CA LEU A 443 6.47 -40.61 27.06
C LEU A 443 6.68 -42.09 27.41
N PRO A 444 6.98 -43.02 26.47
CA PRO A 444 7.27 -44.41 26.82
C PRO A 444 8.47 -44.54 27.75
N PHE A 445 9.51 -43.72 27.55
CA PHE A 445 10.72 -43.70 28.38
C PHE A 445 10.43 -43.22 29.80
N ARG A 446 9.52 -42.25 29.97
CA ARG A 446 9.01 -41.81 31.29
C ARG A 446 8.27 -42.93 32.01
N LEU A 447 7.41 -43.68 31.31
CA LEU A 447 6.68 -44.82 31.87
C LEU A 447 7.61 -45.98 32.30
N LEU A 448 8.79 -46.08 31.70
CA LEU A 448 9.83 -47.06 32.06
C LEU A 448 10.84 -46.54 33.12
N GLY A 449 10.70 -45.30 33.58
CA GLY A 449 11.63 -44.68 34.55
C GLY A 449 13.02 -44.36 33.99
N TRP A 450 13.15 -44.17 32.67
CA TRP A 450 14.44 -43.98 31.99
C TRP A 450 14.79 -42.48 31.84
N ASP A 451 14.88 -41.75 32.95
CA ASP A 451 15.01 -40.28 32.97
C ASP A 451 16.20 -39.73 32.16
N ALA A 452 17.33 -40.45 32.14
CA ALA A 452 18.49 -40.11 31.31
C ALA A 452 18.15 -40.09 29.80
N TRP A 453 17.34 -41.05 29.32
CA TRP A 453 16.87 -41.08 27.94
C TRP A 453 15.82 -40.01 27.66
N VAL A 454 14.94 -39.72 28.63
CA VAL A 454 13.91 -38.67 28.51
C VAL A 454 14.54 -37.32 28.19
N ASN A 455 15.52 -36.88 28.99
CA ASN A 455 16.20 -35.60 28.77
C ASN A 455 17.01 -35.57 27.47
N THR A 456 17.67 -36.69 27.13
CA THR A 456 18.45 -36.82 25.90
C THR A 456 17.56 -36.68 24.66
N ILE A 457 16.43 -37.40 24.61
CA ILE A 457 15.44 -37.36 23.52
C ILE A 457 14.85 -35.96 23.39
N GLN A 458 14.39 -35.35 24.49
CA GLN A 458 13.75 -34.03 24.44
C GLN A 458 14.70 -32.95 23.92
N ASN A 459 15.94 -32.92 24.41
CA ASN A 459 16.94 -31.95 23.97
C ASN A 459 17.37 -32.18 22.51
N PHE A 460 17.57 -33.44 22.10
CA PHE A 460 17.94 -33.80 20.73
C PHE A 460 16.88 -33.36 19.71
N PHE A 461 15.61 -33.67 19.96
CA PHE A 461 14.52 -33.26 19.06
C PHE A 461 14.34 -31.74 19.04
N ALA A 462 14.44 -31.06 20.18
CA ALA A 462 14.33 -29.60 20.24
C ALA A 462 15.45 -28.91 19.45
N VAL A 463 16.71 -29.36 19.60
CA VAL A 463 17.85 -28.82 18.84
C VAL A 463 17.68 -29.06 17.34
N ILE A 464 17.28 -30.26 16.92
CA ILE A 464 17.02 -30.55 15.51
C ILE A 464 15.90 -29.67 14.95
N MET A 465 14.78 -29.53 15.67
CA MET A 465 13.67 -28.68 15.22
C MET A 465 14.09 -27.21 15.11
N LEU A 466 14.86 -26.69 16.06
CA LEU A 466 15.41 -25.33 15.98
C LEU A 466 16.37 -25.15 14.80
N ILE A 467 17.22 -26.13 14.50
CA ILE A 467 18.09 -26.13 13.31
C ILE A 467 17.24 -26.15 12.03
N VAL A 468 16.22 -27.01 11.94
CA VAL A 468 15.32 -27.08 10.77
C VAL A 468 14.60 -25.75 10.56
N ILE A 469 14.02 -25.15 11.62
CA ILE A 469 13.36 -23.85 11.56
C ILE A 469 14.34 -22.76 11.11
N ALA A 470 15.56 -22.72 11.67
CA ALA A 470 16.58 -21.74 11.29
C ALA A 470 17.04 -21.92 9.82
N VAL A 471 17.23 -23.15 9.36
CA VAL A 471 17.59 -23.45 7.96
C VAL A 471 16.45 -23.09 7.00
N GLN A 472 15.20 -23.39 7.33
CA GLN A 472 14.04 -23.00 6.51
C GLN A 472 13.89 -21.47 6.45
N ALA A 473 13.98 -20.78 7.59
CA ALA A 473 13.87 -19.33 7.68
C ALA A 473 15.01 -18.59 6.95
N THR A 474 16.19 -19.19 6.80
CA THR A 474 17.34 -18.58 6.11
C THR A 474 17.47 -19.04 4.66
N PHE A 475 17.71 -20.32 4.41
CA PHE A 475 17.92 -20.88 3.07
C PHE A 475 16.63 -20.98 2.26
N GLY A 476 15.52 -21.37 2.90
CA GLY A 476 14.20 -21.44 2.24
C GLY A 476 13.78 -20.06 1.74
N VAL A 477 13.77 -19.06 2.63
CA VAL A 477 13.47 -17.66 2.27
C VAL A 477 14.42 -17.13 1.19
N HIS A 478 15.73 -17.40 1.28
CA HIS A 478 16.68 -16.97 0.25
C HIS A 478 16.43 -17.63 -1.11
N LYS A 479 16.08 -18.93 -1.14
CA LYS A 479 15.72 -19.64 -2.37
C LYS A 479 14.46 -19.04 -3.00
N THR A 480 13.39 -18.91 -2.23
CA THR A 480 12.14 -18.28 -2.69
C THR A 480 12.39 -16.85 -3.17
N ALA A 481 13.25 -16.08 -2.49
CA ALA A 481 13.61 -14.74 -2.94
C ALA A 481 14.31 -14.71 -4.29
N ARG A 482 15.20 -15.67 -4.58
CA ARG A 482 15.83 -15.79 -5.90
C ARG A 482 14.83 -16.17 -7.00
N GLU A 483 13.87 -17.04 -6.68
CA GLU A 483 12.81 -17.46 -7.60
C GLU A 483 11.85 -16.31 -7.90
N MET A 484 11.29 -15.67 -6.86
CA MET A 484 10.44 -14.48 -7.00
C MET A 484 11.17 -13.36 -7.75
N HIS A 485 12.39 -12.99 -7.35
CA HIS A 485 13.19 -11.97 -8.04
C HIS A 485 13.49 -12.30 -9.50
N ARG A 486 13.52 -13.59 -9.89
CA ARG A 486 13.65 -14.03 -11.30
C ARG A 486 12.33 -13.86 -12.05
N LEU A 487 11.18 -14.16 -11.45
CA LEU A 487 9.88 -13.89 -12.06
C LEU A 487 9.71 -12.38 -12.30
N TRP A 488 10.00 -11.55 -11.29
CA TRP A 488 10.05 -10.08 -11.45
C TRP A 488 11.05 -9.59 -12.51
N ALA A 489 12.14 -10.33 -12.74
CA ALA A 489 13.17 -9.99 -13.71
C ALA A 489 12.69 -10.04 -15.16
N ASN A 490 12.13 -11.20 -15.53
CA ASN A 490 12.08 -11.60 -16.93
C ASN A 490 11.17 -10.66 -17.73
N ARG A 491 10.01 -10.31 -17.17
CA ARG A 491 9.04 -9.39 -17.80
C ARG A 491 9.51 -7.93 -17.87
N GLN A 492 10.51 -7.54 -17.07
CA GLN A 492 11.11 -6.19 -17.12
C GLN A 492 12.19 -6.06 -18.22
N GLN A 493 12.67 -7.17 -18.78
CA GLN A 493 13.60 -7.15 -19.92
C GLN A 493 12.89 -7.24 -21.27
N THR A 494 11.67 -7.79 -21.30
CA THR A 494 10.85 -7.92 -22.51
C THR A 494 9.92 -6.73 -22.78
N ARG A 495 10.04 -5.64 -22.00
CA ARG A 495 9.27 -4.38 -22.12
C ARG A 495 10.14 -3.13 -22.01
#